data_AF-A0A379JIS8-F1
#
_entry.id   AF-A0A379JIS8-F1
#
_cell.length_a   1.000
_cell.length_b   1.000
_cell.length_c   1.000
_cell.angle_alpha   90.00
_cell.angle_beta   90.00
_cell.angle_gamma   90.00
#
_symmetry.space_group_name_H-M   'P 1'
#
loop_
_entity.id
_entity.type
_entity.pdbx_description
1 polymer ?
#
loop_
_entity_poly.entity_id
_entity_poly.type
_entity_poly.pdbx_seq_one_letter_code
_entity_poly.pdbx_strand_id
1 'polypeptide(L)'
;MTMNGHDPRYDRRAASRVLATLARPGLFATAELPPRLRLEYTCAPMRSEPGSHLTLSQRLYLGRFMKPCRPDQVTSATHRIAWTDSDGIPNTGHYHSGGLGPIVPIAMRETVLTLWHALAADEALAQRISLLSERDRAVLDGTTTDHDPIDIFRVGIEATGRALAQHALLARWTPYRTPVEFAVGMRDSGIYGAVATRWYWEQQASTYRRGMIAVTLAAQPDGTVRYSADTVATLRAMKDATIADAHRIMRRATAVEGLSVAAAIEKYHDELDLISRQYALLPPGTRPACLAAMPHQIEGEHYSILPTVVDRFTELFCAIASRLTIAETTSDAETGDAELSAEDRVFWVPDMNCQHCVRTITGTLESMGIAVHDIDLVSKRVLADFRSPRNRHRAFEALRDSGYNPTVETPAPATTETAV
;
A
#
# COMPACT_ATOMS: atom_id res chain seq x y z
N MET A 1 -24.11 19.07 31.32
CA MET A 1 -23.69 17.80 30.70
C MET A 1 -22.35 18.04 30.03
N THR A 2 -21.25 17.76 30.75
CA THR A 2 -19.91 17.79 30.18
C THR A 2 -19.71 16.51 29.39
N MET A 3 -19.70 16.62 28.06
CA MET A 3 -19.19 15.54 27.21
C MET A 3 -17.72 15.34 27.54
N ASN A 4 -17.41 14.34 28.38
CA ASN A 4 -16.04 13.83 28.52
C ASN A 4 -15.69 13.01 27.27
N GLY A 5 -15.72 13.66 26.10
CA GLY A 5 -15.09 13.12 24.90
C GLY A 5 -13.60 13.06 25.21
N HIS A 6 -13.05 11.86 25.29
CA HIS A 6 -11.60 11.71 25.45
C HIS A 6 -10.96 12.20 24.15
N ASP A 7 -10.17 13.27 24.22
CA ASP A 7 -9.44 13.78 23.05
C ASP A 7 -8.63 12.64 22.41
N PRO A 8 -8.60 12.54 21.06
CA PRO A 8 -7.85 11.51 20.35
C PRO A 8 -6.39 11.50 20.80
N ARG A 9 -5.96 10.41 21.43
CA ARG A 9 -4.61 10.27 21.98
C ARG A 9 -3.80 9.34 21.10
N TYR A 10 -2.67 9.84 20.61
CA TYR A 10 -1.68 9.03 19.91
C TYR A 10 -1.04 8.01 20.87
N ASP A 11 -1.42 6.74 20.75
CA ASP A 11 -0.87 5.63 21.55
C ASP A 11 -0.81 4.35 20.70
N ARG A 12 0.36 4.13 20.09
CA ARG A 12 0.60 2.97 19.22
C ARG A 12 0.49 1.64 19.93
N ARG A 13 0.88 1.56 21.20
CA ARG A 13 0.86 0.30 21.93
C ARG A 13 -0.57 -0.08 22.28
N ALA A 14 -1.38 0.91 22.68
CA ALA A 14 -2.81 0.72 22.90
C ALA A 14 -3.54 0.36 21.59
N ALA A 15 -3.31 1.10 20.50
CA ALA A 15 -3.92 0.80 19.19
C ALA A 15 -3.56 -0.62 18.70
N SER A 16 -2.29 -0.99 18.80
CA SER A 16 -1.84 -2.35 18.45
C SER A 16 -2.50 -3.42 19.33
N ARG A 17 -2.71 -3.16 20.62
CA ARG A 17 -3.41 -4.10 21.52
C ARG A 17 -4.88 -4.25 21.14
N VAL A 18 -5.57 -3.16 20.83
CA VAL A 18 -6.98 -3.20 20.37
C VAL A 18 -7.09 -4.10 19.14
N LEU A 19 -6.25 -3.88 18.13
CA LEU A 19 -6.22 -4.70 16.91
C LEU A 19 -5.86 -6.16 17.20
N ALA A 20 -4.91 -6.41 18.11
CA ALA A 20 -4.49 -7.76 18.47
C ALA A 20 -5.61 -8.55 19.18
N THR A 21 -6.38 -7.89 20.05
CA THR A 21 -7.56 -8.48 20.69
C THR A 21 -8.66 -8.78 19.67
N LEU A 22 -8.92 -7.86 18.73
CA LEU A 22 -9.94 -8.06 17.68
C LEU A 22 -9.62 -9.25 16.75
N ALA A 23 -8.33 -9.46 16.46
CA ALA A 23 -7.85 -10.52 15.56
C ALA A 23 -7.97 -11.94 16.14
N ARG A 24 -8.32 -12.10 17.43
CA ARG A 24 -8.56 -13.41 18.08
C ARG A 24 -10.07 -13.76 18.10
N PRO A 25 -10.45 -15.06 18.03
CA PRO A 25 -9.59 -16.26 18.06
C PRO A 25 -8.93 -16.63 16.72
N GLY A 26 -9.24 -15.94 15.62
CA GLY A 26 -8.54 -16.16 14.35
C GLY A 26 -9.02 -15.21 13.27
N LEU A 27 -8.08 -14.47 12.68
CA LEU A 27 -8.31 -13.64 11.51
C LEU A 27 -8.33 -14.56 10.28
N PHE A 28 -9.33 -14.44 9.40
CA PHE A 28 -9.44 -15.17 8.12
C PHE A 28 -9.74 -16.67 8.19
N ALA A 29 -10.29 -17.17 9.31
CA ALA A 29 -10.65 -18.58 9.44
C ALA A 29 -11.62 -19.08 8.36
N THR A 30 -12.41 -18.17 7.78
CA THR A 30 -13.42 -18.40 6.74
C THR A 30 -12.93 -18.17 5.32
N ALA A 31 -11.64 -17.87 5.10
CA ALA A 31 -11.13 -17.57 3.76
C ALA A 31 -11.21 -18.80 2.86
N GLU A 32 -12.12 -18.79 1.89
CA GLU A 32 -12.29 -19.85 0.91
C GLU A 32 -11.42 -19.59 -0.32
N LEU A 33 -10.91 -20.66 -0.93
CA LEU A 33 -10.08 -20.54 -2.12
C LEU A 33 -10.97 -20.26 -3.34
N PRO A 34 -10.73 -19.19 -4.13
CA PRO A 34 -11.55 -18.88 -5.29
C PRO A 34 -11.53 -20.02 -6.33
N PRO A 35 -12.48 -20.05 -7.29
CA PRO A 35 -12.44 -20.96 -8.43
C PRO A 35 -11.16 -20.77 -9.27
N ARG A 36 -10.93 -21.64 -10.27
CA ARG A 36 -9.83 -21.39 -11.23
C ARG A 36 -10.17 -20.14 -12.03
N LEU A 37 -9.19 -19.26 -12.21
CA LEU A 37 -9.38 -17.95 -12.84
C LEU A 37 -8.49 -17.83 -14.07
N ARG A 38 -9.02 -17.14 -15.08
CA ARG A 38 -8.26 -16.62 -16.21
C ARG A 38 -8.40 -15.11 -16.22
N LEU A 39 -7.28 -14.40 -16.14
CA LEU A 39 -7.25 -12.94 -16.17
C LEU A 39 -6.43 -12.43 -17.34
N GLU A 40 -6.92 -11.37 -17.97
CA GLU A 40 -6.24 -10.68 -19.06
C GLU A 40 -5.55 -9.42 -18.53
N TYR A 41 -4.38 -9.11 -19.06
CA TYR A 41 -3.64 -7.91 -18.68
C TYR A 41 -3.02 -7.25 -19.90
N THR A 42 -2.89 -5.92 -19.82
CA THR A 42 -2.10 -5.14 -20.78
C THR A 42 -0.72 -4.86 -20.19
N CYS A 43 0.28 -4.73 -21.05
CA CYS A 43 1.66 -4.53 -20.65
C CYS A 43 2.29 -3.34 -21.38
N ALA A 44 3.02 -2.51 -20.64
CA ALA A 44 3.77 -1.40 -21.19
C ALA A 44 5.21 -1.38 -20.64
N PRO A 45 6.25 -1.32 -21.50
CA PRO A 45 7.62 -1.17 -21.03
C PRO A 45 7.82 0.18 -20.35
N MET A 46 8.55 0.18 -19.23
CA MET A 46 8.96 1.39 -18.54
C MET A 46 10.12 2.04 -19.28
N ARG A 47 10.05 3.37 -19.46
CA ARG A 47 11.07 4.14 -20.19
C ARG A 47 11.99 4.86 -19.20
N SER A 48 13.23 4.42 -19.10
CA SER A 48 14.25 5.08 -18.29
C SER A 48 14.72 6.40 -18.93
N GLU A 49 15.22 7.33 -18.12
CA GLU A 49 15.87 8.54 -18.61
C GLU A 49 17.19 8.21 -19.33
N PRO A 50 17.61 9.02 -20.33
CA PRO A 50 18.92 8.87 -20.95
C PRO A 50 20.05 8.86 -19.92
N GLY A 51 20.91 7.83 -19.94
CA GLY A 51 22.02 7.67 -19.00
C GLY A 51 21.62 7.20 -17.59
N SER A 52 20.37 6.76 -17.39
CA SER A 52 19.89 6.20 -16.11
C SER A 52 19.12 4.89 -16.34
N HIS A 53 19.04 4.04 -15.32
CA HIS A 53 18.09 2.92 -15.29
C HIS A 53 16.74 3.33 -14.68
N LEU A 54 16.66 4.50 -14.05
CA LEU A 54 15.44 5.03 -13.45
C LEU A 54 14.61 5.81 -14.47
N THR A 55 13.30 5.80 -14.30
CA THR A 55 12.39 6.74 -14.97
C THR A 55 12.46 8.12 -14.32
N LEU A 56 11.99 9.16 -15.01
CA LEU A 56 11.94 10.53 -14.47
C LEU A 56 11.22 10.57 -13.11
N SER A 57 10.04 9.95 -13.01
CA SER A 57 9.24 9.92 -11.77
C SER A 57 9.99 9.22 -10.63
N GLN A 58 10.69 8.12 -10.91
CA GLN A 58 11.50 7.41 -9.91
C GLN A 58 12.70 8.25 -9.45
N ARG A 59 13.42 8.91 -10.37
CA ARG A 59 14.56 9.77 -10.01
C ARG A 59 14.13 10.97 -9.18
N LEU A 60 13.03 11.63 -9.55
CA LEU A 60 12.49 12.76 -8.80
C LEU A 60 12.06 12.32 -7.39
N TYR A 61 11.37 11.18 -7.28
CA TYR A 61 10.97 10.64 -5.98
C TYR A 61 12.18 10.28 -5.11
N LEU A 62 13.16 9.58 -5.68
CA LEU A 62 14.42 9.23 -5.01
C LEU A 62 15.12 10.48 -4.46
N GLY A 63 15.30 11.49 -5.32
CA GLY A 63 15.99 12.73 -4.98
C GLY A 63 15.26 13.60 -3.96
N ARG A 64 13.93 13.45 -3.81
CA ARG A 64 13.13 14.25 -2.87
C ARG A 64 12.88 13.54 -1.55
N PHE A 65 12.53 12.25 -1.56
CA PHE A 65 11.95 11.56 -0.41
C PHE A 65 12.76 10.40 0.15
N MET A 66 13.78 9.94 -0.58
CA MET A 66 14.52 8.72 -0.21
C MET A 66 15.98 8.99 0.19
N LYS A 67 16.35 10.25 0.47
CA LYS A 67 17.71 10.56 0.93
C LYS A 67 18.03 9.80 2.24
N PRO A 68 19.24 9.23 2.39
CA PRO A 68 20.42 9.34 1.52
C PRO A 68 20.57 8.23 0.46
N CYS A 69 19.50 7.49 0.13
CA CYS A 69 19.54 6.42 -0.87
C CYS A 69 20.04 6.92 -2.23
N ARG A 70 20.97 6.17 -2.83
CA ARG A 70 21.58 6.47 -4.12
C ARG A 70 20.89 5.73 -5.26
N PRO A 71 20.98 6.21 -6.50
CA PRO A 71 20.36 5.54 -7.66
C PRO A 71 20.80 4.08 -7.83
N ASP A 72 22.07 3.74 -7.58
CA ASP A 72 22.62 2.38 -7.69
C ASP A 72 22.00 1.39 -6.70
N GLN A 73 21.37 1.89 -5.63
CA GLN A 73 20.72 1.07 -4.59
C GLN A 73 19.25 0.78 -4.90
N VAL A 74 18.73 1.33 -6.00
CA VAL A 74 17.34 1.19 -6.42
C VAL A 74 17.25 0.23 -7.61
N THR A 75 16.42 -0.79 -7.47
CA THR A 75 15.96 -1.59 -8.61
C THR A 75 14.68 -0.98 -9.18
N SER A 76 14.68 -0.73 -10.48
CA SER A 76 13.50 -0.33 -11.25
C SER A 76 12.85 -1.54 -11.91
N ALA A 77 11.52 -1.55 -11.95
CA ALA A 77 10.76 -2.46 -12.79
C ALA A 77 10.99 -2.13 -14.27
N THR A 78 10.82 -3.15 -15.10
CA THR A 78 10.97 -3.01 -16.56
C THR A 78 9.65 -2.78 -17.27
N HIS A 79 8.55 -3.18 -16.63
CA HIS A 79 7.22 -3.16 -17.23
C HIS A 79 6.20 -2.74 -16.18
N ARG A 80 5.20 -2.00 -16.64
CA ARG A 80 3.95 -1.73 -15.92
C ARG A 80 2.86 -2.56 -16.57
N ILE A 81 1.97 -3.10 -15.75
CA ILE A 81 0.79 -3.84 -16.20
C ILE A 81 -0.48 -3.18 -15.67
N ALA A 82 -1.57 -3.37 -16.41
CA ALA A 82 -2.92 -3.06 -15.97
C ALA A 82 -3.84 -4.26 -16.24
N TRP A 83 -4.79 -4.52 -15.33
CA TRP A 83 -5.77 -5.60 -15.45
C TRP A 83 -7.03 -5.28 -14.66
N THR A 84 -8.11 -6.00 -14.90
CA THR A 84 -9.29 -6.03 -14.03
C THR A 84 -9.22 -7.29 -13.17
N ASP A 85 -9.37 -7.14 -11.86
CA ASP A 85 -9.39 -8.28 -10.94
C ASP A 85 -10.73 -9.04 -10.97
N SER A 86 -10.84 -10.13 -10.21
CA SER A 86 -12.06 -10.95 -10.18
C SER A 86 -13.30 -10.24 -9.65
N ASP A 87 -13.14 -9.12 -8.93
CA ASP A 87 -14.23 -8.27 -8.46
C ASP A 87 -14.64 -7.19 -9.48
N GLY A 88 -14.04 -7.17 -10.67
CA GLY A 88 -14.31 -6.15 -11.67
C GLY A 88 -13.59 -4.81 -11.40
N ILE A 89 -12.59 -4.79 -10.52
CA ILE A 89 -11.89 -3.58 -10.11
C ILE A 89 -10.61 -3.41 -10.95
N PRO A 90 -10.35 -2.21 -11.53
CA PRO A 90 -9.13 -1.96 -12.28
C PRO A 90 -7.91 -1.89 -11.34
N ASN A 91 -6.83 -2.52 -11.77
CA ASN A 91 -5.58 -2.66 -11.04
C ASN A 91 -4.38 -2.26 -11.90
N THR A 92 -3.33 -1.78 -11.23
CA THR A 92 -2.02 -1.55 -11.84
C THR A 92 -0.92 -2.19 -11.01
N GLY A 93 0.15 -2.59 -11.69
CA GLY A 93 1.27 -3.27 -11.07
C GLY A 93 2.54 -3.16 -11.90
N HIS A 94 3.62 -3.71 -11.37
CA HIS A 94 4.94 -3.64 -12.00
C HIS A 94 5.63 -4.99 -11.91
N TYR A 95 6.42 -5.33 -12.93
CA TYR A 95 7.30 -6.48 -12.87
C TYR A 95 8.64 -6.22 -13.55
N HIS A 96 9.62 -7.05 -13.20
CA HIS A 96 10.91 -7.09 -13.86
C HIS A 96 10.95 -8.27 -14.84
N SER A 97 11.34 -8.05 -16.10
CA SER A 97 11.36 -9.06 -17.17
C SER A 97 12.30 -10.24 -16.89
N GLY A 98 13.46 -9.98 -16.27
CA GLY A 98 14.33 -11.02 -15.73
C GLY A 98 13.87 -11.67 -14.41
N GLY A 99 12.67 -11.34 -13.91
CA GLY A 99 12.11 -11.87 -12.66
C GLY A 99 11.00 -12.90 -12.90
N LEU A 100 10.01 -12.92 -12.01
CA LEU A 100 8.90 -13.89 -12.05
C LEU A 100 7.73 -13.48 -12.95
N GLY A 101 7.84 -12.35 -13.65
CA GLY A 101 6.82 -11.87 -14.57
C GLY A 101 5.56 -11.28 -13.91
N PRO A 102 4.49 -11.06 -14.69
CA PRO A 102 3.26 -10.39 -14.24
C PRO A 102 2.38 -11.24 -13.32
N ILE A 103 2.61 -12.55 -13.22
CA ILE A 103 1.80 -13.44 -12.38
C ILE A 103 1.84 -13.06 -10.88
N VAL A 104 2.98 -12.55 -10.39
CA VAL A 104 3.12 -12.23 -8.97
C VAL A 104 2.18 -11.09 -8.54
N PRO A 105 2.21 -9.88 -9.14
CA PRO A 105 1.29 -8.81 -8.77
C PRO A 105 -0.19 -9.18 -8.98
N ILE A 106 -0.53 -9.97 -10.01
CA ILE A 106 -1.92 -10.39 -10.28
C ILE A 106 -2.39 -11.39 -9.22
N ALA A 107 -1.66 -12.49 -8.99
CA ALA A 107 -2.02 -13.48 -7.97
C ALA A 107 -2.04 -12.88 -6.55
N MET A 108 -1.14 -11.92 -6.29
CA MET A 108 -1.11 -11.15 -5.05
C MET A 108 -2.42 -10.40 -4.83
N ARG A 109 -2.95 -9.72 -5.86
CA ARG A 109 -4.23 -9.00 -5.76
C ARG A 109 -5.40 -9.94 -5.51
N GLU A 110 -5.48 -11.06 -6.21
CA GLU A 110 -6.52 -12.08 -5.97
C GLU A 110 -6.45 -12.65 -4.54
N THR A 111 -5.24 -12.78 -3.99
CA THR A 111 -5.03 -13.17 -2.59
C THR A 111 -5.56 -12.09 -1.64
N VAL A 112 -5.30 -10.82 -1.93
CA VAL A 112 -5.84 -9.70 -1.14
C VAL A 112 -7.38 -9.70 -1.17
N LEU A 113 -8.00 -9.85 -2.34
CA LEU A 113 -9.46 -9.92 -2.47
C LEU A 113 -10.06 -11.04 -1.64
N THR A 114 -9.48 -12.25 -1.75
CA THR A 114 -9.92 -13.42 -0.99
C THR A 114 -9.91 -13.13 0.53
N LEU A 115 -8.84 -12.50 1.03
CA LEU A 115 -8.74 -12.13 2.44
C LEU A 115 -9.68 -10.98 2.83
N TRP A 116 -9.94 -10.04 1.93
CA TRP A 116 -10.91 -8.97 2.14
C TRP A 116 -12.34 -9.51 2.23
N HIS A 117 -12.73 -10.43 1.35
CA HIS A 117 -14.03 -11.10 1.42
C HIS A 117 -14.17 -11.88 2.73
N ALA A 118 -13.12 -12.59 3.15
CA ALA A 118 -13.10 -13.30 4.42
C ALA A 118 -13.29 -12.37 5.63
N LEU A 119 -12.67 -11.18 5.62
CA LEU A 119 -12.89 -10.17 6.66
C LEU A 119 -14.32 -9.64 6.66
N ALA A 120 -14.87 -9.32 5.49
CA ALA A 120 -16.21 -8.77 5.35
C ALA A 120 -17.28 -9.78 5.79
N ALA A 121 -17.04 -11.07 5.57
CA ALA A 121 -17.93 -12.16 5.97
C ALA A 121 -17.77 -12.61 7.44
N ASP A 122 -16.78 -12.11 8.19
CA ASP A 122 -16.54 -12.51 9.58
C ASP A 122 -17.51 -11.79 10.54
N GLU A 123 -18.70 -12.36 10.70
CA GLU A 123 -19.74 -11.86 11.63
C GLU A 123 -19.24 -11.77 13.07
N ALA A 124 -18.36 -12.69 13.49
CA ALA A 124 -17.82 -12.70 14.84
C ALA A 124 -16.85 -11.52 15.05
N LEU A 125 -16.03 -11.19 14.04
CA LEU A 125 -15.20 -9.98 14.05
C LEU A 125 -16.06 -8.72 14.06
N ALA A 126 -17.08 -8.65 13.20
CA ALA A 126 -18.02 -7.52 13.17
C ALA A 126 -18.67 -7.30 14.55
N GLN A 127 -19.10 -8.38 15.21
CA GLN A 127 -19.63 -8.33 16.57
C GLN A 127 -18.58 -7.79 17.57
N ARG A 128 -17.34 -8.28 17.54
CA ARG A 128 -16.25 -7.78 18.41
C ARG A 128 -15.97 -6.29 18.18
N ILE A 129 -16.01 -5.83 16.93
CA ILE A 129 -15.83 -4.41 16.57
C ILE A 129 -16.99 -3.56 17.10
N SER A 130 -18.22 -4.05 17.00
CA SER A 130 -19.40 -3.32 17.50
C SER A 130 -19.33 -3.06 19.01
N LEU A 131 -18.67 -3.96 19.75
CA LEU A 131 -18.48 -3.91 21.19
C LEU A 131 -17.26 -3.07 21.64
N LEU A 132 -16.52 -2.45 20.71
CA LEU A 132 -15.40 -1.58 21.08
C LEU A 132 -15.86 -0.39 21.91
N SER A 133 -15.15 -0.16 23.01
CA SER A 133 -15.38 1.00 23.89
C SER A 133 -15.07 2.31 23.17
N GLU A 134 -15.69 3.41 23.61
CA GLU A 134 -15.38 4.76 23.09
C GLU A 134 -13.88 5.10 23.23
N ARG A 135 -13.25 4.61 24.30
CA ARG A 135 -11.82 4.77 24.54
C ARG A 135 -10.98 4.07 23.48
N ASP A 136 -11.33 2.84 23.12
CA ASP A 136 -10.58 2.08 22.10
C ASP A 136 -10.74 2.72 20.72
N ARG A 137 -11.94 3.21 20.40
CA ARG A 137 -12.21 3.98 19.17
C ARG A 137 -11.37 5.26 19.13
N ALA A 138 -11.36 6.05 20.20
CA ALA A 138 -10.55 7.28 20.29
C ALA A 138 -9.04 7.02 20.17
N VAL A 139 -8.55 5.87 20.64
CA VAL A 139 -7.15 5.45 20.46
C VAL A 139 -6.84 5.13 19.00
N LEU A 140 -7.73 4.41 18.30
CA LEU A 140 -7.57 4.13 16.88
C LEU A 140 -7.59 5.45 16.08
N ASP A 141 -8.62 6.28 16.26
CA ASP A 141 -8.75 7.60 15.62
C ASP A 141 -7.51 8.50 15.82
N GLY A 142 -6.94 8.47 17.03
CA GLY A 142 -5.75 9.26 17.36
C GLY A 142 -4.45 8.71 16.77
N THR A 143 -4.40 7.44 16.36
CA THR A 143 -3.16 6.71 16.10
C THR A 143 -3.00 6.22 14.66
N THR A 144 -4.07 5.79 14.02
CA THR A 144 -4.05 5.17 12.69
C THR A 144 -4.53 6.12 11.60
N THR A 145 -4.12 5.87 10.37
CA THR A 145 -4.56 6.64 9.19
C THR A 145 -6.01 6.35 8.85
N ASP A 146 -6.37 5.07 8.91
CA ASP A 146 -7.72 4.54 8.79
C ASP A 146 -8.23 4.26 10.20
N HIS A 147 -9.48 4.57 10.47
CA HIS A 147 -10.02 4.58 11.84
C HIS A 147 -10.87 3.34 12.13
N ASP A 148 -11.57 2.84 11.11
CA ASP A 148 -12.35 1.61 11.23
C ASP A 148 -11.42 0.38 11.27
N PRO A 149 -11.60 -0.56 12.22
CA PRO A 149 -10.75 -1.74 12.31
C PRO A 149 -10.73 -2.61 11.05
N ILE A 150 -11.84 -2.73 10.32
CA ILE A 150 -11.88 -3.49 9.06
C ILE A 150 -10.97 -2.83 8.03
N ASP A 151 -11.05 -1.50 7.89
CA ASP A 151 -10.18 -0.76 6.96
C ASP A 151 -8.70 -0.87 7.36
N ILE A 152 -8.40 -0.80 8.65
CA ILE A 152 -7.03 -1.00 9.15
C ILE A 152 -6.50 -2.40 8.78
N PHE A 153 -7.30 -3.45 8.96
CA PHE A 153 -6.90 -4.80 8.57
C PHE A 153 -6.75 -4.94 7.05
N ARG A 154 -7.68 -4.37 6.26
CA ARG A 154 -7.61 -4.38 4.79
C ARG A 154 -6.33 -3.73 4.27
N VAL A 155 -5.95 -2.58 4.83
CA VAL A 155 -4.69 -1.90 4.52
C VAL A 155 -3.47 -2.73 4.92
N GLY A 156 -3.53 -3.43 6.06
CA GLY A 156 -2.49 -4.36 6.49
C GLY A 156 -2.28 -5.55 5.53
N ILE A 157 -3.37 -6.07 4.96
CA ILE A 157 -3.33 -7.15 3.96
C ILE A 157 -2.73 -6.65 2.65
N GLU A 158 -3.18 -5.49 2.16
CA GLU A 158 -2.59 -4.80 1.01
C GLU A 158 -1.09 -4.57 1.19
N ALA A 159 -0.67 -4.13 2.38
CA ALA A 159 0.74 -3.94 2.70
C ALA A 159 1.51 -5.26 2.65
N THR A 160 0.94 -6.38 3.12
CA THR A 160 1.56 -7.70 2.98
C THR A 160 1.73 -8.10 1.52
N GLY A 161 0.67 -7.95 0.70
CA GLY A 161 0.73 -8.25 -0.73
C GLY A 161 1.74 -7.39 -1.49
N ARG A 162 1.77 -6.08 -1.24
CA ARG A 162 2.77 -5.17 -1.82
C ARG A 162 4.19 -5.54 -1.44
N ALA A 163 4.43 -5.99 -0.21
CA ALA A 163 5.76 -6.48 0.18
C ALA A 163 6.19 -7.63 -0.74
N LEU A 164 5.32 -8.60 -1.00
CA LEU A 164 5.61 -9.71 -1.92
C LEU A 164 5.88 -9.20 -3.35
N ALA A 165 4.96 -8.41 -3.90
CA ALA A 165 5.05 -7.94 -5.29
C ALA A 165 6.27 -7.04 -5.55
N GLN A 166 6.62 -6.13 -4.65
CA GLN A 166 7.81 -5.29 -4.81
C GLN A 166 9.11 -6.10 -4.73
N HIS A 167 9.18 -7.06 -3.80
CA HIS A 167 10.39 -7.87 -3.69
C HIS A 167 10.55 -8.83 -4.87
N ALA A 168 9.47 -9.18 -5.57
CA ALA A 168 9.56 -9.97 -6.79
C ALA A 168 10.34 -9.27 -7.92
N LEU A 169 10.49 -7.93 -7.87
CA LEU A 169 11.43 -7.20 -8.74
C LEU A 169 12.88 -7.66 -8.56
N LEU A 170 13.19 -8.26 -7.40
CA LEU A 170 14.51 -8.77 -7.04
C LEU A 170 14.67 -10.28 -7.27
N ALA A 171 13.63 -10.98 -7.75
CA ALA A 171 13.59 -12.45 -7.75
C ALA A 171 14.80 -13.11 -8.44
N ARG A 172 15.33 -12.47 -9.50
CA ARG A 172 16.53 -12.94 -10.22
C ARG A 172 17.78 -13.12 -9.36
N TRP A 173 17.87 -12.40 -8.23
CA TRP A 173 19.00 -12.46 -7.29
C TRP A 173 18.72 -13.38 -6.09
N THR A 174 17.60 -14.09 -6.11
CA THR A 174 17.22 -15.07 -5.10
C THR A 174 17.40 -16.49 -5.66
N PRO A 175 17.38 -17.55 -4.83
CA PRO A 175 17.36 -18.93 -5.33
C PRO A 175 15.98 -19.36 -5.83
N TYR A 176 14.92 -18.60 -5.56
CA TYR A 176 13.55 -18.95 -5.88
C TYR A 176 13.26 -18.77 -7.39
N ARG A 177 12.65 -19.76 -8.03
CA ARG A 177 12.41 -19.78 -9.49
C ARG A 177 10.94 -19.79 -9.86
N THR A 178 10.05 -20.08 -8.92
CA THR A 178 8.60 -19.99 -9.12
C THR A 178 7.97 -18.95 -8.18
N PRO A 179 6.79 -18.40 -8.53
CA PRO A 179 6.02 -17.54 -7.62
C PRO A 179 5.78 -18.17 -6.25
N VAL A 180 5.47 -19.47 -6.23
CA VAL A 180 5.22 -20.25 -5.01
C VAL A 180 6.48 -20.33 -4.13
N GLU A 181 7.61 -20.76 -4.71
CA GLU A 181 8.90 -20.80 -4.01
C GLU A 181 9.28 -19.43 -3.47
N PHE A 182 9.03 -18.36 -4.24
CA PHE A 182 9.35 -17.00 -3.85
C PHE A 182 8.52 -16.54 -2.65
N ALA A 183 7.20 -16.79 -2.64
CA ALA A 183 6.33 -16.41 -1.53
C ALA A 183 6.70 -17.15 -0.24
N VAL A 184 6.92 -18.47 -0.32
CA VAL A 184 7.39 -19.29 0.81
C VAL A 184 8.76 -18.82 1.30
N GLY A 185 9.71 -18.61 0.37
CA GLY A 185 11.04 -18.12 0.68
C GLY A 185 11.04 -16.76 1.37
N MET A 186 10.19 -15.83 0.93
CA MET A 186 10.01 -14.52 1.56
C MET A 186 9.49 -14.61 3.00
N ARG A 187 8.54 -15.51 3.27
CA ARG A 187 8.03 -15.81 4.61
C ARG A 187 9.13 -16.40 5.49
N ASP A 188 9.75 -17.49 5.04
CA ASP A 188 10.74 -18.24 5.82
C ASP A 188 12.01 -17.41 6.09
N SER A 189 12.33 -16.49 5.19
CA SER A 189 13.42 -15.52 5.34
C SER A 189 13.11 -14.36 6.29
N GLY A 190 11.87 -14.26 6.79
CA GLY A 190 11.44 -13.17 7.68
C GLY A 190 11.40 -11.79 7.00
N ILE A 191 11.29 -11.72 5.67
CA ILE A 191 11.35 -10.45 4.94
C ILE A 191 10.15 -9.55 5.27
N TYR A 192 8.95 -10.13 5.46
CA TYR A 192 7.78 -9.35 5.90
C TYR A 192 8.03 -8.65 7.26
N GLY A 193 8.69 -9.34 8.20
CA GLY A 193 9.11 -8.75 9.47
C GLY A 193 10.15 -7.65 9.29
N ALA A 194 11.10 -7.83 8.37
CA ALA A 194 12.08 -6.80 8.03
C ALA A 194 11.42 -5.55 7.43
N VAL A 195 10.44 -5.70 6.53
CA VAL A 195 9.64 -4.59 5.99
C VAL A 195 8.90 -3.87 7.10
N ALA A 196 8.14 -4.61 7.93
CA ALA A 196 7.32 -4.05 9.00
C ALA A 196 8.10 -3.26 10.06
N THR A 197 9.41 -3.51 10.20
CA THR A 197 10.24 -2.90 11.26
C THR A 197 11.28 -1.90 10.73
N ARG A 198 11.82 -2.10 9.53
CA ARG A 198 12.95 -1.33 9.00
C ARG A 198 12.55 -0.24 8.01
N TRP A 199 11.51 -0.47 7.22
CA TRP A 199 11.06 0.55 6.27
C TRP A 199 10.41 1.70 7.04
N TYR A 200 10.55 2.91 6.53
CA TYR A 200 9.77 4.03 7.04
C TYR A 200 8.35 3.98 6.44
N TRP A 201 7.40 4.64 7.09
CA TRP A 201 5.99 4.60 6.74
C TRP A 201 5.78 5.22 5.35
N GLU A 202 4.88 4.63 4.56
CA GLU A 202 4.64 4.91 3.14
C GLU A 202 5.79 4.65 2.15
N GLN A 203 7.03 4.35 2.59
CA GLN A 203 8.10 3.94 1.68
C GLN A 203 7.61 2.84 0.73
N GLN A 204 6.91 1.85 1.29
CA GLN A 204 6.32 0.74 0.54
C GLN A 204 5.31 1.20 -0.51
N ALA A 205 4.25 1.89 -0.08
CA ALA A 205 3.19 2.34 -0.97
C ALA A 205 3.75 3.20 -2.11
N SER A 206 4.57 4.20 -1.79
CA SER A 206 5.07 5.17 -2.77
C SER A 206 6.05 4.58 -3.77
N THR A 207 6.87 3.60 -3.35
CA THR A 207 7.78 2.90 -4.25
C THR A 207 7.08 1.81 -5.06
N TYR A 208 6.04 1.16 -4.52
CA TYR A 208 5.20 0.19 -5.24
C TYR A 208 4.53 0.82 -6.46
N ARG A 209 3.89 1.98 -6.26
CA ARG A 209 3.21 2.74 -7.32
C ARG A 209 4.13 3.20 -8.46
N ARG A 210 5.41 3.35 -8.15
CA ARG A 210 6.45 3.78 -9.10
C ARG A 210 7.25 2.62 -9.68
N GLY A 211 6.92 1.38 -9.34
CA GLY A 211 7.63 0.20 -9.82
C GLY A 211 9.11 0.21 -9.44
N MET A 212 9.44 0.59 -8.21
CA MET A 212 10.82 0.62 -7.73
C MET A 212 10.93 -0.01 -6.34
N ILE A 213 12.14 -0.44 -5.99
CA ILE A 213 12.48 -0.93 -4.65
C ILE A 213 13.93 -0.60 -4.30
N ALA A 214 14.17 -0.10 -3.10
CA ALA A 214 15.50 0.33 -2.62
C ALA A 214 16.13 -0.66 -1.64
N VAL A 215 16.11 -1.94 -2.00
CA VAL A 215 16.74 -3.01 -1.21
C VAL A 215 17.46 -3.99 -2.13
N THR A 216 18.49 -4.63 -1.59
CA THR A 216 19.15 -5.77 -2.20
C THR A 216 19.08 -6.98 -1.27
N LEU A 217 18.91 -8.16 -1.87
CA LEU A 217 18.85 -9.43 -1.17
C LEU A 217 20.17 -10.19 -1.36
N ALA A 218 20.62 -10.83 -0.29
CA ALA A 218 21.74 -11.76 -0.29
C ALA A 218 21.22 -13.16 0.06
N ALA A 219 21.40 -14.11 -0.86
CA ALA A 219 21.10 -15.52 -0.62
C ALA A 219 22.01 -16.08 0.49
N GLN A 220 21.44 -16.91 1.33
CA GLN A 220 22.11 -17.59 2.43
C GLN A 220 22.35 -19.07 2.08
N PRO A 221 23.30 -19.75 2.73
CA PRO A 221 23.58 -21.16 2.48
C PRO A 221 22.39 -22.10 2.74
N ASP A 222 21.46 -21.71 3.59
CA ASP A 222 20.24 -22.47 3.93
C ASP A 222 19.09 -22.26 2.95
N GLY A 223 19.32 -21.52 1.85
CA GLY A 223 18.30 -21.20 0.84
C GLY A 223 17.40 -20.01 1.21
N THR A 224 17.56 -19.40 2.39
CA THR A 224 16.88 -18.14 2.74
C THR A 224 17.57 -16.93 2.09
N VAL A 225 16.93 -15.77 2.17
CA VAL A 225 17.50 -14.48 1.74
C VAL A 225 17.49 -13.49 2.89
N ARG A 226 18.43 -12.53 2.88
CA ARG A 226 18.45 -11.42 3.85
C ARG A 226 18.74 -10.11 3.14
N TYR A 227 18.31 -9.00 3.72
CA TYR A 227 18.81 -7.69 3.29
C TYR A 227 20.33 -7.61 3.47
N SER A 228 21.02 -7.08 2.46
CA SER A 228 22.45 -6.78 2.57
C SER A 228 22.72 -5.77 3.68
N ALA A 229 23.96 -5.75 4.19
CA ALA A 229 24.36 -4.78 5.23
C ALA A 229 24.14 -3.33 4.75
N ASP A 230 24.48 -3.04 3.50
CA ASP A 230 24.27 -1.72 2.88
C ASP A 230 22.79 -1.34 2.82
N THR A 231 21.91 -2.29 2.49
CA THR A 231 20.45 -2.08 2.52
C THR A 231 20.00 -1.72 3.93
N VAL A 232 20.44 -2.48 4.94
CA VAL A 232 20.04 -2.25 6.33
C VAL A 232 20.51 -0.88 6.81
N ALA A 233 21.75 -0.49 6.51
CA ALA A 233 22.29 0.82 6.84
C ALA A 233 21.52 1.95 6.13
N THR A 234 21.22 1.78 4.84
CA THR A 234 20.52 2.78 4.03
C THR A 234 19.09 2.99 4.49
N LEU A 235 18.31 1.91 4.68
CA LEU A 235 16.93 1.99 5.18
C LEU A 235 16.88 2.66 6.55
N ARG A 236 17.84 2.34 7.43
CA ARG A 236 17.95 2.99 8.74
C ARG A 236 18.23 4.49 8.60
N ALA A 237 19.19 4.88 7.77
CA ALA A 237 19.54 6.27 7.55
C ALA A 237 18.37 7.07 6.96
N MET A 238 17.63 6.49 6.01
CA MET A 238 16.42 7.09 5.45
C MET A 238 15.37 7.30 6.55
N LYS A 239 15.08 6.27 7.34
CA LYS A 239 14.10 6.33 8.44
C LYS A 239 14.49 7.37 9.50
N ASP A 240 15.76 7.41 9.90
CA ASP A 240 16.26 8.37 10.89
C ASP A 240 16.18 9.81 10.35
N ALA A 241 16.49 10.04 9.06
CA ALA A 241 16.35 11.34 8.41
C ALA A 241 14.88 11.81 8.36
N THR A 242 13.96 10.94 7.95
CA THR A 242 12.51 11.24 7.92
C THR A 242 11.98 11.60 9.31
N ILE A 243 12.37 10.85 10.35
CA ILE A 243 11.96 11.15 11.74
C ILE A 243 12.53 12.51 12.20
N ALA A 244 13.80 12.78 11.90
CA ALA A 244 14.44 14.04 12.28
C ALA A 244 13.75 15.25 11.62
N ASP A 245 13.40 15.13 10.34
CA ASP A 245 12.66 16.16 9.60
C ASP A 245 11.26 16.39 10.17
N ALA A 246 10.51 15.31 10.44
CA ALA A 246 9.19 15.38 11.06
C ALA A 246 9.22 16.14 12.40
N HIS A 247 10.15 15.77 13.28
CA HIS A 247 10.32 16.45 14.57
C HIS A 247 10.78 17.90 14.42
N ARG A 248 11.60 18.23 13.42
CA ARG A 248 12.04 19.60 13.17
C ARG A 248 10.86 20.50 12.80
N ILE A 249 9.98 20.05 11.90
CA ILE A 249 8.77 20.78 11.52
C ILE A 249 7.86 20.97 12.73
N MET A 250 7.60 19.90 13.48
CA MET A 250 6.73 19.95 14.66
C MET A 250 7.27 20.86 15.76
N ARG A 251 8.59 20.85 16.01
CA ARG A 251 9.23 21.77 16.96
C ARG A 251 9.13 23.22 16.50
N ARG A 252 9.32 23.51 15.21
CA ARG A 252 9.13 24.86 14.66
C ARG A 252 7.70 25.34 14.93
N ALA A 253 6.73 24.54 14.54
CA ALA A 253 5.31 24.89 14.69
C ALA A 253 4.90 25.14 16.14
N THR A 254 5.31 24.27 17.05
CA THR A 254 4.84 24.33 18.45
C THR A 254 5.68 25.26 19.33
N ALA A 255 7.01 25.30 19.17
CA ALA A 255 7.89 26.07 20.05
C ALA A 255 8.22 27.48 19.52
N VAL A 256 8.23 27.68 18.19
CA VAL A 256 8.56 28.99 17.59
C VAL A 256 7.28 29.75 17.25
N GLU A 257 6.29 29.07 16.68
CA GLU A 257 5.05 29.71 16.21
C GLU A 257 3.89 29.62 17.22
N GLY A 258 4.08 28.88 18.32
CA GLY A 258 3.09 28.76 19.40
C GLY A 258 1.82 28.00 19.01
N LEU A 259 1.85 27.24 17.91
CA LEU A 259 0.69 26.46 17.47
C LEU A 259 0.45 25.27 18.40
N SER A 260 -0.83 24.92 18.59
CA SER A 260 -1.19 23.62 19.15
C SER A 260 -0.77 22.51 18.19
N VAL A 261 -0.63 21.27 18.68
CA VAL A 261 -0.28 20.12 17.83
C VAL A 261 -1.30 19.92 16.70
N ALA A 262 -2.59 20.09 16.98
CA ALA A 262 -3.64 19.97 15.97
C ALA A 262 -3.49 21.05 14.87
N ALA A 263 -3.31 22.31 15.27
CA ALA A 263 -3.11 23.42 14.32
C ALA A 263 -1.80 23.30 13.54
N ALA A 264 -0.74 22.75 14.15
CA ALA A 264 0.52 22.47 13.48
C ALA A 264 0.36 21.39 12.39
N ILE A 265 -0.39 20.32 12.67
CA ILE A 265 -0.66 19.26 11.70
C ILE A 265 -1.47 19.79 10.51
N GLU A 266 -2.49 20.61 10.79
CA GLU A 266 -3.32 21.23 9.75
C GLU A 266 -2.50 22.18 8.88
N LYS A 267 -1.75 23.10 9.49
CA LYS A 267 -0.94 24.09 8.76
C LYS A 267 0.20 23.45 7.95
N TYR A 268 0.91 22.48 8.53
CA TYR A 268 2.06 21.85 7.90
C TYR A 268 1.72 20.54 7.20
N HIS A 269 0.46 20.33 6.83
CA HIS A 269 0.02 19.10 6.19
C HIS A 269 0.91 18.70 5.00
N ASP A 270 1.23 19.65 4.12
CA ASP A 270 2.01 19.40 2.90
C ASP A 270 3.52 19.27 3.16
N GLU A 271 4.05 19.94 4.19
CA GLU A 271 5.47 19.81 4.59
C GLU A 271 5.73 18.55 5.42
N LEU A 272 4.73 18.13 6.21
CA LEU A 272 4.71 16.86 6.91
C LEU A 272 4.31 15.70 5.99
N ASP A 273 3.94 16.00 4.72
CA ASP A 273 3.37 15.10 3.70
C ASP A 273 3.12 13.70 4.25
N LEU A 274 1.92 13.53 4.83
CA LEU A 274 1.25 12.36 5.44
C LEU A 274 2.06 11.25 6.16
N ILE A 275 3.26 10.87 5.72
CA ILE A 275 4.26 9.99 6.35
C ILE A 275 4.67 10.52 7.73
N SER A 276 4.81 11.85 7.83
CA SER A 276 5.55 12.48 8.92
C SER A 276 4.66 12.91 10.07
N ARG A 277 3.33 12.83 9.98
CA ARG A 277 2.46 13.11 11.14
C ARG A 277 2.73 12.11 12.27
N GLN A 278 2.66 10.82 11.97
CA GLN A 278 2.84 9.80 13.00
C GLN A 278 4.27 9.83 13.57
N TYR A 279 5.28 10.20 12.77
CA TYR A 279 6.65 10.41 13.25
C TYR A 279 6.79 11.67 14.08
N ALA A 280 6.18 12.79 13.68
CA ALA A 280 6.17 14.03 14.44
C ALA A 280 5.53 13.89 15.83
N LEU A 281 4.59 12.96 15.97
CA LEU A 281 3.91 12.65 17.23
C LEU A 281 4.66 11.63 18.11
N LEU A 282 5.75 11.04 17.63
CA LEU A 282 6.53 10.12 18.47
C LEU A 282 7.29 10.90 19.57
N PRO A 283 7.32 10.37 20.80
CA PRO A 283 8.21 10.92 21.81
C PRO A 283 9.67 10.79 21.36
N PRO A 284 10.54 11.78 21.66
CA PRO A 284 11.96 11.70 21.36
C PRO A 284 12.59 10.39 21.84
N GLY A 285 13.40 9.75 20.98
CA GLY A 285 14.05 8.47 21.28
C GLY A 285 13.18 7.22 21.07
N THR A 286 11.88 7.39 20.75
CA THR A 286 10.99 6.25 20.46
C THR A 286 11.25 5.72 19.05
N ARG A 287 11.50 4.41 18.93
CA ARG A 287 11.61 3.77 17.62
C ARG A 287 10.21 3.41 17.09
N PRO A 288 9.88 3.79 15.85
CA PRO A 288 8.59 3.42 15.28
C PRO A 288 8.54 1.94 14.97
N ALA A 289 7.46 1.29 15.39
CA ALA A 289 7.15 -0.10 15.07
C ALA A 289 5.78 -0.20 14.39
N CYS A 290 5.66 -1.10 13.42
CA CYS A 290 4.38 -1.49 12.81
C CYS A 290 3.46 -2.10 13.88
N LEU A 291 2.18 -1.70 13.87
CA LEU A 291 1.20 -2.18 14.85
C LEU A 291 1.03 -3.71 14.80
N ALA A 292 1.10 -4.31 13.61
CA ALA A 292 0.97 -5.75 13.44
C ALA A 292 2.17 -6.54 13.97
N ALA A 293 3.35 -5.91 14.04
CA ALA A 293 4.60 -6.54 14.47
C ALA A 293 4.87 -6.40 15.98
N MET A 294 4.03 -5.68 16.72
CA MET A 294 4.21 -5.51 18.17
C MET A 294 3.72 -6.77 18.90
N PRO A 295 4.56 -7.38 19.76
CA PRO A 295 4.16 -8.52 20.56
C PRO A 295 3.31 -8.10 21.76
N HIS A 296 2.30 -8.89 22.07
CA HIS A 296 1.42 -8.74 23.23
C HIS A 296 1.38 -10.03 24.06
N GLN A 297 0.95 -9.89 25.30
CA GLN A 297 0.54 -10.98 26.17
C GLN A 297 -0.97 -10.90 26.29
N ILE A 298 -1.69 -11.85 25.69
CA ILE A 298 -3.15 -11.89 25.69
C ILE A 298 -3.56 -13.28 26.16
N GLU A 299 -4.30 -13.38 27.27
CA GLU A 299 -4.68 -14.66 27.89
C GLU A 299 -3.50 -15.59 28.22
N GLY A 300 -2.33 -15.02 28.54
CA GLY A 300 -1.13 -15.77 28.89
C GLY A 300 -0.28 -16.24 27.70
N GLU A 301 -0.69 -15.94 26.47
CA GLU A 301 0.04 -16.30 25.26
C GLU A 301 0.71 -15.08 24.59
N HIS A 302 1.89 -15.32 24.01
CA HIS A 302 2.57 -14.35 23.16
C HIS A 302 1.84 -14.26 21.81
N TYR A 303 1.33 -13.07 21.48
CA TYR A 303 0.57 -12.85 20.25
C TYR A 303 1.04 -11.63 19.47
N SER A 304 1.10 -11.75 18.15
CA SER A 304 1.25 -10.62 17.22
C SER A 304 0.48 -10.91 15.94
N ILE A 305 -0.04 -9.86 15.29
CA ILE A 305 -0.93 -10.01 14.13
C ILE A 305 -0.13 -10.41 12.88
N LEU A 306 1.10 -9.89 12.74
CA LEU A 306 1.89 -10.03 11.51
C LEU A 306 2.12 -11.49 11.07
N PRO A 307 2.57 -12.43 11.95
CA PRO A 307 2.71 -13.83 11.56
C PRO A 307 1.39 -14.44 11.06
N THR A 308 0.28 -14.19 11.76
CA THR A 308 -1.06 -14.68 11.37
C THR A 308 -1.43 -14.25 9.95
N VAL A 309 -1.23 -12.96 9.63
CA VAL A 309 -1.52 -12.42 8.29
C VAL A 309 -0.57 -13.00 7.25
N VAL A 310 0.74 -13.04 7.54
CA VAL A 310 1.77 -13.51 6.60
C VAL A 310 1.57 -14.99 6.25
N ASP A 311 1.31 -15.83 7.25
CA ASP A 311 1.14 -17.27 7.05
C ASP A 311 -0.08 -17.54 6.18
N ARG A 312 -1.23 -16.94 6.53
CA ARG A 312 -2.46 -17.11 5.73
C ARG A 312 -2.33 -16.51 4.33
N PHE A 313 -1.72 -15.33 4.20
CA PHE A 313 -1.47 -14.70 2.91
C PHE A 313 -0.61 -15.59 2.02
N THR A 314 0.48 -16.13 2.56
CA THR A 314 1.42 -16.99 1.82
C THR A 314 0.74 -18.28 1.38
N GLU A 315 -0.03 -18.91 2.26
CA GLU A 315 -0.78 -20.13 1.96
C GLU A 315 -1.77 -19.90 0.79
N LEU A 316 -2.62 -18.87 0.89
CA LEU A 316 -3.59 -18.55 -0.14
C LEU A 316 -2.92 -18.13 -1.45
N PHE A 317 -1.87 -17.32 -1.38
CA PHE A 317 -1.11 -16.93 -2.57
C PHE A 317 -0.58 -18.14 -3.32
N CYS A 318 -0.01 -19.13 -2.62
CA CYS A 318 0.51 -20.34 -3.25
C CYS A 318 -0.61 -21.12 -3.96
N ALA A 319 -1.75 -21.27 -3.29
CA ALA A 319 -2.89 -21.97 -3.84
C ALA A 319 -3.50 -21.24 -5.06
N ILE A 320 -3.66 -19.92 -4.99
CA ILE A 320 -4.18 -19.08 -6.08
C ILE A 320 -3.21 -19.06 -7.26
N ALA A 321 -1.92 -18.85 -7.03
CA ALA A 321 -0.91 -18.81 -8.08
C ALA A 321 -0.85 -20.11 -8.90
N SER A 322 -1.16 -21.26 -8.27
CA SER A 322 -1.24 -22.56 -8.97
C SER A 322 -2.50 -22.76 -9.81
N ARG A 323 -3.53 -21.93 -9.61
CA ARG A 323 -4.87 -22.03 -10.22
C ARG A 323 -5.20 -20.88 -11.16
N LEU A 324 -4.35 -19.86 -11.20
CA LEU A 324 -4.50 -18.66 -12.01
C LEU A 324 -3.79 -18.84 -13.36
N THR A 325 -4.51 -18.60 -14.44
CA THR A 325 -3.94 -18.43 -15.78
C THR A 325 -3.99 -16.96 -16.15
N ILE A 326 -2.91 -16.43 -16.73
CA ILE A 326 -2.88 -15.05 -17.21
C ILE A 326 -2.60 -15.02 -18.72
N ALA A 327 -3.18 -14.04 -19.41
CA ALA A 327 -2.94 -13.80 -20.82
C ALA A 327 -2.70 -12.31 -21.07
N GLU A 328 -1.66 -12.01 -21.85
CA GLU A 328 -1.41 -10.64 -22.31
C GLU A 328 -2.34 -10.30 -23.47
N THR A 329 -2.93 -9.11 -23.43
CA THR A 329 -3.76 -8.58 -24.51
C THR A 329 -3.20 -7.25 -25.02
N THR A 330 -3.47 -6.95 -26.29
CA THR A 330 -3.12 -5.66 -26.90
C THR A 330 -4.14 -4.62 -26.47
N SER A 331 -3.66 -3.48 -25.98
CA SER A 331 -4.49 -2.32 -25.66
C SER A 331 -4.77 -1.53 -26.94
N ASP A 332 -6.01 -1.57 -27.45
CA ASP A 332 -6.48 -0.65 -28.50
C ASP A 332 -6.98 0.65 -27.84
N ALA A 333 -6.07 1.42 -27.22
CA ALA A 333 -6.44 2.70 -26.63
C ALA A 333 -6.44 3.80 -27.70
N GLU A 334 -7.56 3.99 -28.39
CA GLU A 334 -7.80 5.17 -29.21
C GLU A 334 -8.10 6.39 -28.31
N THR A 335 -7.24 7.41 -28.37
CA THR A 335 -7.54 8.73 -27.79
C THR A 335 -8.51 9.48 -28.69
N GLY A 336 -9.81 9.35 -28.43
CA GLY A 336 -10.85 10.15 -29.07
C GLY A 336 -10.96 11.54 -28.47
N ASP A 337 -10.95 12.57 -29.33
CA ASP A 337 -11.09 14.00 -28.98
C ASP A 337 -12.58 14.37 -28.82
N ALA A 338 -13.29 13.66 -27.93
CA ALA A 338 -14.74 13.82 -27.72
C ALA A 338 -15.07 14.85 -26.61
N GLU A 339 -16.26 15.47 -26.70
CA GLU A 339 -16.79 16.37 -25.66
C GLU A 339 -17.06 15.61 -24.35
N LEU A 340 -16.86 16.28 -23.20
CA LEU A 340 -17.11 15.67 -21.89
C LEU A 340 -18.59 15.32 -21.72
N SER A 341 -18.87 14.05 -21.47
CA SER A 341 -20.15 13.53 -21.02
C SER A 341 -20.24 13.48 -19.48
N ALA A 342 -21.40 13.10 -18.93
CA ALA A 342 -21.53 12.82 -17.50
C ALA A 342 -20.63 11.65 -17.04
N GLU A 343 -20.29 10.72 -17.95
CA GLU A 343 -19.40 9.58 -17.68
C GLU A 343 -17.95 10.04 -17.47
N ASP A 344 -17.54 11.18 -18.02
CA ASP A 344 -16.19 11.71 -17.86
C ASP A 344 -15.87 12.26 -16.46
N ARG A 345 -16.88 12.34 -15.59
CA ARG A 345 -16.72 12.66 -14.17
C ARG A 345 -16.19 11.50 -13.35
N VAL A 346 -16.35 10.27 -13.86
CA VAL A 346 -15.89 9.05 -13.20
C VAL A 346 -14.54 8.65 -13.76
N PHE A 347 -13.63 8.27 -12.87
CA PHE A 347 -12.37 7.63 -13.22
C PHE A 347 -11.91 6.75 -12.06
N TRP A 348 -10.93 5.90 -12.30
CA TRP A 348 -10.40 4.97 -11.31
C TRP A 348 -8.96 5.29 -10.96
N VAL A 349 -8.62 5.09 -9.70
CA VAL A 349 -7.25 5.20 -9.19
C VAL A 349 -6.85 3.87 -8.55
N PRO A 350 -6.43 2.87 -9.36
CA PRO A 350 -6.09 1.52 -8.91
C PRO A 350 -5.20 1.44 -7.66
N ASP A 351 -4.25 2.37 -7.53
CA ASP A 351 -3.24 2.36 -6.48
C ASP A 351 -3.69 2.96 -5.13
N MET A 352 -4.93 3.49 -5.03
CA MET A 352 -5.45 4.10 -3.80
C MET A 352 -6.00 3.05 -2.84
N ASN A 353 -5.61 3.08 -1.56
CA ASN A 353 -5.88 1.96 -0.65
C ASN A 353 -6.24 2.34 0.79
N CYS A 354 -6.10 3.62 1.17
CA CYS A 354 -6.35 4.07 2.52
C CYS A 354 -6.79 5.54 2.53
N GLN A 355 -7.22 6.03 3.68
CA GLN A 355 -7.67 7.42 3.89
C GLN A 355 -6.59 8.47 3.61
N HIS A 356 -5.30 8.10 3.68
CA HIS A 356 -4.23 8.97 3.16
C HIS A 356 -4.46 9.25 1.67
N CYS A 357 -4.77 8.22 0.88
CA CYS A 357 -4.91 8.35 -0.57
C CYS A 357 -6.08 9.26 -0.92
N VAL A 358 -7.20 9.10 -0.20
CA VAL A 358 -8.38 9.97 -0.32
C VAL A 358 -7.94 11.43 -0.14
N ARG A 359 -7.27 11.75 0.98
CA ARG A 359 -6.81 13.12 1.25
C ARG A 359 -5.85 13.65 0.20
N THR A 360 -4.87 12.86 -0.25
CA THR A 360 -3.91 13.32 -1.28
C THR A 360 -4.60 13.57 -2.61
N ILE A 361 -5.49 12.66 -3.05
CA ILE A 361 -6.19 12.78 -4.32
C ILE A 361 -7.13 13.98 -4.27
N THR A 362 -7.94 14.11 -3.21
CA THR A 362 -8.82 15.26 -2.98
C THR A 362 -8.04 16.56 -2.97
N GLY A 363 -6.98 16.67 -2.16
CA GLY A 363 -6.17 17.88 -2.09
C GLY A 363 -5.50 18.24 -3.43
N THR A 364 -5.02 17.25 -4.18
CA THR A 364 -4.45 17.47 -5.52
C THR A 364 -5.50 18.06 -6.47
N LEU A 365 -6.70 17.47 -6.52
CA LEU A 365 -7.78 17.90 -7.42
C LEU A 365 -8.35 19.27 -7.01
N GLU A 366 -8.60 19.47 -5.72
CA GLU A 366 -9.15 20.73 -5.20
C GLU A 366 -8.19 21.90 -5.37
N SER A 367 -6.87 21.68 -5.26
CA SER A 367 -5.86 22.70 -5.56
C SER A 367 -5.91 23.21 -7.01
N MET A 368 -6.49 22.40 -7.91
CA MET A 368 -6.72 22.72 -9.31
C MET A 368 -8.13 23.28 -9.58
N GLY A 369 -8.93 23.48 -8.52
CA GLY A 369 -10.32 23.95 -8.59
C GLY A 369 -11.30 22.90 -9.13
N ILE A 370 -11.00 21.61 -8.97
CA ILE A 370 -11.86 20.49 -9.36
C ILE A 370 -12.61 20.02 -8.11
N ALA A 371 -13.94 20.04 -8.16
CA ALA A 371 -14.76 19.55 -7.04
C ALA A 371 -14.75 18.01 -7.04
N VAL A 372 -14.47 17.42 -5.88
CA VAL A 372 -14.50 15.97 -5.66
C VAL A 372 -15.76 15.64 -4.88
N HIS A 373 -16.61 14.78 -5.44
CA HIS A 373 -17.89 14.39 -4.83
C HIS A 373 -17.78 13.14 -4.00
N ASP A 374 -17.00 12.17 -4.48
CA ASP A 374 -16.91 10.85 -3.85
C ASP A 374 -15.58 10.17 -4.22
N ILE A 375 -15.03 9.41 -3.26
CA ILE A 375 -13.87 8.54 -3.44
C ILE A 375 -14.14 7.23 -2.71
N ASP A 376 -14.29 6.15 -3.47
CA ASP A 376 -14.52 4.81 -2.94
C ASP A 376 -13.23 3.97 -3.00
N LEU A 377 -12.66 3.71 -1.82
CA LEU A 377 -11.43 2.92 -1.65
C LEU A 377 -11.59 1.44 -2.04
N VAL A 378 -12.81 0.90 -2.02
CA VAL A 378 -13.09 -0.49 -2.37
C VAL A 378 -13.06 -0.64 -3.88
N SER A 379 -13.93 0.08 -4.59
CA SER A 379 -14.04 0.01 -6.05
C SER A 379 -12.95 0.78 -6.80
N LYS A 380 -12.09 1.50 -6.08
CA LYS A 380 -11.06 2.39 -6.64
C LYS A 380 -11.63 3.52 -7.49
N ARG A 381 -12.91 3.88 -7.28
CA ARG A 381 -13.64 4.88 -8.07
C ARG A 381 -13.51 6.27 -7.47
N VAL A 382 -13.35 7.28 -8.33
CA VAL A 382 -13.38 8.70 -7.99
C VAL A 382 -14.44 9.38 -8.85
N LEU A 383 -15.26 10.23 -8.23
CA LEU A 383 -16.23 11.10 -8.90
C LEU A 383 -15.83 12.57 -8.71
N ALA A 384 -15.51 13.26 -9.81
CA ALA A 384 -15.06 14.65 -9.78
C ALA A 384 -15.55 15.48 -10.98
N ASP A 385 -15.75 16.78 -10.78
CA ASP A 385 -16.23 17.68 -11.84
C ASP A 385 -15.09 18.35 -12.60
N PHE A 386 -14.82 17.83 -13.81
CA PHE A 386 -13.88 18.45 -14.74
C PHE A 386 -14.56 19.51 -15.60
N ARG A 387 -13.89 20.66 -15.79
CA ARG A 387 -14.43 21.77 -16.58
C ARG A 387 -14.23 21.61 -18.09
N SER A 388 -13.27 20.78 -18.49
CA SER A 388 -12.92 20.50 -19.89
C SER A 388 -12.00 19.27 -20.00
N PRO A 389 -11.91 18.61 -21.18
CA PRO A 389 -10.99 17.49 -21.39
C PRO A 389 -9.53 17.86 -21.07
N ARG A 390 -9.12 19.08 -21.42
CA ARG A 390 -7.80 19.62 -21.10
C ARG A 390 -7.56 19.76 -19.59
N ASN A 391 -8.57 20.20 -18.83
CA ASN A 391 -8.47 20.29 -17.37
C ASN A 391 -8.34 18.90 -16.74
N ARG A 392 -9.10 17.92 -17.22
CA ARG A 392 -8.99 16.51 -16.82
C ARG A 392 -7.63 15.92 -17.12
N HIS A 393 -7.11 16.12 -18.34
CA HIS A 393 -5.78 15.65 -18.71
C HIS A 393 -4.69 16.21 -17.79
N ARG A 394 -4.73 17.52 -17.50
CA ARG A 394 -3.78 18.15 -16.55
C ARG A 394 -3.93 17.59 -15.13
N ALA A 395 -5.15 17.30 -14.68
CA ALA A 395 -5.39 16.71 -13.37
C ALA A 395 -4.80 15.29 -13.30
N PHE A 396 -4.92 14.52 -14.38
CA PHE A 396 -4.35 13.18 -14.44
C PHE A 396 -2.83 13.21 -14.43
N GLU A 397 -2.19 14.17 -15.12
CA GLU A 397 -0.75 14.39 -15.00
C GLU A 397 -0.34 14.77 -13.58
N ALA A 398 -1.07 15.66 -12.91
CA ALA A 398 -0.80 16.02 -11.52
C ALA A 398 -0.93 14.82 -10.56
N LEU A 399 -1.93 13.97 -10.75
CA LEU A 399 -2.08 12.72 -10.00
C LEU A 399 -0.91 11.75 -10.27
N ARG A 400 -0.43 11.64 -11.52
CA ARG A 400 0.74 10.83 -11.89
C ARG A 400 2.03 11.34 -11.28
N ASP A 401 2.21 12.66 -11.19
CA ASP A 401 3.33 13.27 -10.50
C ASP A 401 3.31 12.94 -8.99
N SER A 402 2.11 12.95 -8.39
CA SER A 402 1.87 12.46 -7.02
C SER A 402 2.05 10.94 -6.88
N GLY A 403 2.18 10.21 -7.99
CA GLY A 403 2.44 8.76 -8.04
C GLY A 403 1.19 7.90 -8.10
N TYR A 404 0.05 8.44 -8.51
CA TYR A 404 -1.18 7.70 -8.75
C TYR A 404 -1.37 7.47 -10.26
N ASN A 405 -1.96 6.36 -10.66
CA ASN A 405 -2.19 6.04 -12.07
C ASN A 405 -3.69 6.11 -12.42
N PRO A 406 -4.27 7.31 -12.66
CA PRO A 406 -5.68 7.42 -13.01
C PRO A 406 -5.98 6.77 -14.37
N THR A 407 -7.11 6.09 -14.46
CA THR A 407 -7.61 5.35 -15.63
C THR A 407 -9.08 5.66 -15.87
N VAL A 408 -9.51 5.59 -17.13
CA VAL A 408 -10.89 5.87 -17.58
C VAL A 408 -11.66 4.64 -18.01
N GLU A 409 -10.96 3.54 -18.22
CA GLU A 409 -11.57 2.28 -18.63
C GLU A 409 -11.74 1.38 -17.41
N THR A 410 -12.90 0.71 -17.33
CA THR A 410 -12.99 -0.58 -16.65
C THR A 410 -12.62 -1.61 -17.72
N PRO A 411 -11.44 -2.26 -17.68
CA PRO A 411 -11.13 -3.30 -18.66
C PRO A 411 -12.22 -4.38 -18.61
N ALA A 412 -12.63 -4.85 -19.78
CA ALA A 412 -13.80 -5.72 -19.97
C ALA A 412 -13.78 -6.91 -18.98
N PRO A 413 -14.96 -7.31 -18.44
CA PRO A 413 -15.03 -8.45 -17.52
C PRO A 413 -14.46 -9.70 -18.19
N ALA A 414 -13.70 -10.49 -17.44
CA ALA A 414 -13.15 -11.75 -17.91
C ALA A 414 -14.29 -12.64 -18.41
N THR A 415 -14.28 -12.98 -19.70
CA THR A 415 -15.22 -13.93 -20.29
C THR A 415 -15.08 -15.27 -19.58
N THR A 416 -16.08 -15.64 -18.79
CA THR A 416 -16.16 -16.96 -18.17
C THR A 416 -16.49 -17.94 -19.29
N GLU A 417 -15.48 -18.62 -19.82
CA GLU A 417 -15.69 -19.75 -20.73
C GLU A 417 -16.46 -20.83 -19.95
N THR A 418 -17.75 -20.93 -20.23
CA THR A 418 -18.59 -22.02 -19.74
C THR A 418 -18.18 -23.24 -20.56
N ALA A 419 -17.44 -24.16 -19.97
CA ALA A 419 -17.09 -25.41 -20.62
C ALA A 419 -18.38 -26.18 -20.97
N VAL A 420 -18.57 -26.48 -22.26
CA VAL A 420 -19.57 -27.43 -22.78
C VAL A 420 -19.00 -28.84 -22.71
#